data_AF-A0A525C8M3-F1
#
_entry.id   AF-A0A525C8M3-F1
#
_cell.length_a   1.000
_cell.length_b   1.000
_cell.length_c   1.000
_cell.angle_alpha   90.00
_cell.angle_beta   90.00
_cell.angle_gamma   90.00
#
_symmetry.space_group_name_H-M   'P 1'
#
loop_
_entity.id
_entity.type
_entity.pdbx_description
1 polymer ?
#
loop_
_entity_poly.entity_id
_entity_poly.type
_entity_poly.pdbx_seq_one_letter_code
_entity_poly.pdbx_strand_id
1 'polypeptide(L)' 'MRYTLDIREHNNGRWRATVLEMPGVTATGDSPDQAGAKVQARILHRLADDVERGKVTGLVSVTFAAMA' A
#
# COMPACT_ATOMS: atom_id res chain seq x y z
N MET A 1 -2.87 -12.06 -4.30
CA MET A 1 -2.37 -11.31 -3.13
C MET A 1 -3.38 -10.22 -2.81
N ARG A 2 -3.70 -10.03 -1.53
CA ARG A 2 -4.66 -9.02 -1.06
C ARG A 2 -3.98 -8.18 0.01
N TYR A 3 -4.08 -6.86 -0.14
CA TYR A 3 -3.52 -5.89 0.79
C TYR A 3 -4.64 -5.03 1.38
N THR A 4 -4.63 -4.89 2.71
CA THR A 4 -5.60 -4.09 3.45
C THR A 4 -4.94 -2.78 3.87
N LEU A 5 -5.47 -1.68 3.35
CA LEU A 5 -5.01 -0.33 3.60
C LEU A 5 -5.79 0.26 4.76
N ASP A 6 -5.07 0.75 5.77
CA ASP A 6 -5.60 1.57 6.85
C ASP A 6 -5.27 3.03 6.53
N ILE A 7 -6.31 3.82 6.26
CA ILE A 7 -6.18 5.20 5.77
C ILE A 7 -6.87 6.13 6.76
N ARG A 8 -6.09 6.97 7.44
CA ARG A 8 -6.60 7.87 8.49
C ARG A 8 -6.05 9.27 8.37
N GLU A 9 -6.83 10.24 8.83
CA GLU A 9 -6.33 11.59 9.01
C GLU A 9 -5.30 11.61 10.15
N HIS A 10 -4.17 12.27 9.89
CA HIS A 10 -3.05 12.44 10.78
C HIS A 10 -2.55 13.89 10.68
N ASN A 11 -3.08 14.72 11.58
CA ASN A 11 -2.77 16.14 11.79
C ASN A 11 -3.30 17.09 10.71
N ASN A 12 -4.41 17.76 11.01
CA ASN A 12 -4.91 18.95 10.31
C ASN A 12 -4.97 18.79 8.78
N GLY A 13 -5.76 17.83 8.30
CA GLY A 13 -6.00 17.60 6.88
C GLY A 13 -4.94 16.78 6.15
N ARG A 14 -3.83 16.40 6.82
CA ARG A 14 -2.93 15.39 6.25
C ARG A 14 -3.43 13.99 6.53
N TRP A 15 -3.31 13.12 5.55
CA TRP A 15 -3.70 11.72 5.62
C TRP A 15 -2.46 10.83 5.64
N ARG A 16 -2.54 9.75 6.41
CA ARG A 16 -1.56 8.67 6.43
C ARG A 16 -2.25 7.38 6.03
N ALA A 17 -1.63 6.66 5.11
CA ALA A 17 -2.01 5.30 4.76
C ALA A 17 -0.90 4.33 5.23
N THR A 18 -1.31 3.17 5.73
CA THR A 18 -0.46 2.03 6.07
C THR A 18 -1.07 0.76 5.51
N VAL A 19 -0.28 -0.30 5.38
CA VAL A 19 -0.75 -1.63 4.94
C VAL A 19 -0.46 -2.66 6.01
N LEU A 20 -1.45 -3.49 6.32
CA LEU A 20 -1.37 -4.45 7.42
C LEU A 20 -0.40 -5.60 7.11
N GLU A 21 -0.39 -6.07 5.87
CA GLU A 21 0.40 -7.23 5.44
C GLU A 21 1.88 -6.89 5.20
N MET A 22 2.27 -5.60 5.25
CA MET A 22 3.65 -5.16 5.05
C MET A 22 4.04 -4.07 6.06
N PRO A 23 4.40 -4.46 7.29
CA PRO A 23 4.82 -3.51 8.33
C PRO A 23 5.92 -2.57 7.85
N GLY A 24 5.76 -1.28 8.14
CA GLY A 24 6.70 -0.23 7.72
C GLY A 24 6.41 0.40 6.35
N VAL A 25 5.53 -0.21 5.53
CA VAL A 25 5.07 0.44 4.30
C VAL A 25 3.97 1.45 4.65
N THR A 26 4.33 2.73 4.53
CA THR A 26 3.43 3.86 4.78
C THR A 26 3.65 4.98 3.78
N ALA A 27 2.62 5.79 3.55
CA ALA A 27 2.73 7.04 2.83
C ALA A 27 1.76 8.07 3.39
N THR A 28 2.03 9.34 3.06
CA THR A 28 1.18 10.47 3.44
C THR A 28 0.70 11.25 2.22
N GLY A 29 -0.47 11.85 2.34
CA GLY A 29 -1.07 12.70 1.33
C GLY A 29 -1.93 13.81 1.93
N ASP A 30 -2.35 14.73 1.09
CA ASP A 30 -3.26 15.83 1.40
C ASP A 30 -4.74 15.39 1.31
N SER A 31 -4.98 14.14 0.90
CA SER A 31 -6.30 13.49 0.87
C SER A 31 -6.18 11.98 1.15
N PRO A 32 -7.27 11.29 1.53
CA PRO A 32 -7.28 9.84 1.70
C PRO A 32 -6.81 9.13 0.43
N ASP A 33 -7.32 9.53 -0.73
CA ASP A 33 -7.00 8.94 -2.02
C ASP A 33 -5.53 9.11 -2.37
N GLN A 34 -4.95 10.29 -2.11
CA GLN A 34 -3.53 10.53 -2.38
C GLN A 34 -2.63 9.70 -1.47
N ALA A 35 -2.98 9.57 -0.18
CA ALA A 35 -2.25 8.72 0.75
C ALA A 35 -2.35 7.23 0.32
N GLY A 36 -3.55 6.78 -0.03
CA GLY A 36 -3.84 5.42 -0.52
C GLY A 36 -3.04 5.08 -1.78
N ALA A 37 -3.12 5.92 -2.81
CA ALA A 37 -2.39 5.73 -4.07
C ALA A 37 -0.87 5.64 -3.86
N LYS A 38 -0.31 6.47 -2.98
CA LYS A 38 1.14 6.44 -2.66
C LYS A 38 1.54 5.15 -1.94
N VAL A 39 0.70 4.61 -1.04
CA VAL A 39 0.97 3.30 -0.41
C VAL A 39 0.85 2.16 -1.42
N GLN A 40 -0.18 2.18 -2.28
CA GLN A 40 -0.33 1.19 -3.35
C GLN A 40 0.92 1.15 -4.25
N ALA A 41 1.44 2.31 -4.66
CA ALA A 41 2.66 2.39 -5.45
C ALA A 41 3.87 1.74 -4.75
N ARG A 42 4.03 1.97 -3.43
CA ARG A 42 5.11 1.35 -2.63
C ARG A 42 4.98 -0.17 -2.56
N ILE A 43 3.76 -0.68 -2.38
CA ILE A 43 3.48 -2.13 -2.38
C ILE A 43 3.81 -2.73 -3.75
N LEU A 44 3.38 -2.08 -4.83
CA LEU A 44 3.64 -2.54 -6.19
C LEU A 44 5.14 -2.54 -6.53
N HIS A 45 5.90 -1.52 -6.12
CA HIS A 45 7.36 -1.51 -6.28
C HIS A 45 8.03 -2.68 -5.55
N ARG A 46 7.65 -2.93 -4.29
CA ARG A 46 8.20 -4.07 -3.55
C ARG A 46 7.83 -5.40 -4.22
N LEU A 47 6.60 -5.52 -4.71
CA LEU A 47 6.15 -6.73 -5.39
C LEU A 47 6.91 -6.95 -6.70
N ALA A 48 7.19 -5.89 -7.46
CA ALA A 48 8.04 -5.95 -8.65
C ALA A 48 9.43 -6.48 -8.29
N ASP A 49 10.08 -5.93 -7.25
CA ASP A 49 11.39 -6.41 -6.76
C ASP A 49 11.35 -7.89 -6.36
N ASP A 50 10.28 -8.32 -5.68
CA ASP A 50 10.15 -9.70 -5.21
C ASP A 50 9.86 -10.68 -6.37
N VAL A 51 9.17 -10.25 -7.43
CA VAL A 51 9.00 -11.01 -8.68
C VAL A 51 10.34 -11.15 -9.41
N GLU A 52 11.08 -10.06 -9.60
CA GLU A 52 12.39 -10.07 -10.27
C GLU A 52 13.41 -10.96 -9.56
N ARG A 53 13.36 -10.99 -8.22
CA ARG A 53 14.23 -11.83 -7.39
C ARG A 53 13.75 -13.28 -7.25
N GLY A 54 12.66 -13.66 -7.92
CA GLY A 54 12.11 -15.02 -7.90
C GLY A 54 11.48 -15.44 -6.57
N LYS A 55 11.14 -14.49 -5.68
CA LYS A 55 10.43 -14.78 -4.43
C LYS A 55 8.94 -15.00 -4.64
N VAL A 56 8.40 -14.45 -5.72
CA VAL A 56 7.05 -14.72 -6.21
C VAL A 56 7.18 -15.57 -7.46
N THR A 57 6.51 -16.72 -7.49
CA THR A 57 6.55 -17.65 -8.63
C THR A 57 5.17 -17.77 -9.28
N GLY A 58 5.15 -17.81 -10.61
CA GLY A 58 3.91 -17.85 -11.41
C GLY A 58 3.22 -16.49 -11.59
N LEU A 59 2.09 -16.48 -12.30
CA LEU A 59 1.26 -15.28 -12.47
C LEU A 59 0.50 -14.98 -11.19
N VAL A 60 0.49 -13.71 -10.79
CA VAL A 60 -0.20 -13.25 -9.58
C VAL A 60 -1.23 -12.17 -9.89
N SER A 61 -2.34 -12.20 -9.15
CA SER A 61 -3.32 -11.12 -9.09
C SER A 61 -3.12 -10.31 -7.81
N VAL A 62 -3.24 -8.99 -7.90
CA VAL A 62 -3.06 -8.06 -6.78
C VAL A 62 -4.34 -7.28 -6.58
N THR A 63 -4.83 -7.24 -5.34
CA THR A 63 -6.03 -6.49 -4.95
C THR A 63 -5.75 -5.65 -3.72
N PHE A 64 -6.36 -4.47 -3.67
CA PHE A 64 -6.30 -3.56 -2.53
C PHE A 64 -7.70 -3.35 -1.98
N ALA A 65 -7.82 -3.41 -0.67
CA ALA A 65 -9.03 -3.06 0.06
C ALA A 65 -8.69 -1.96 1.05
N ALA A 66 -9.57 -0.98 1.21
CA ALA A 66 -9.43 0.04 2.23
C ALA A 66 -10.40 -0.25 3.38
N MET A 67 -9.97 0.01 4.61
CA MET A 67 -10.85 0.12 5.76
C MET A 67 -10.89 1.58 6.23
N ALA A 68 -12.08 2.01 6.65
CA ALA A 68 -12.34 3.32 7.22
C ALA A 68 -11.98 3.35 8.72
#